data_AF-A0A7C3V9Z8-F1
#
_entry.id   AF-A0A7C3V9Z8-F1
#
_cell.length_a   1.000
_cell.length_b   1.000
_cell.length_c   1.000
_cell.angle_alpha   90.00
_cell.angle_beta   90.00
_cell.angle_gamma   90.00
#
_symmetry.space_group_name_H-M   'P 1'
#
loop_
_entity.id
_entity.type
_entity.pdbx_description
1 polymer ?
#
loop_
_entity_poly.entity_id
_entity_poly.type
_entity_poly.pdbx_seq_one_letter_code
_entity_poly.pdbx_strand_id
1 'polypeptide(L)'
;MKRYRIRTKKYLCLSPEEAVTTGITLGEQTIEELSLVSLVQNPGFGYHEYAALRKEPEKVLLKMPVNERLELSFENRAEAVRFVKGHTDTHELCGVTETRIVKREELHLEEPGLAGPGGLMDELKMFDRKPKK
;
A
#
# COMPACT_ATOMS: atom_id res chain seq x y z
N MET A 1 0.58 11.29 3.27
CA MET A 1 0.60 10.22 2.25
C MET A 1 -0.58 9.29 2.51
N LYS A 2 -1.20 8.74 1.47
CA LYS A 2 -2.26 7.72 1.61
C LYS A 2 -1.67 6.32 1.39
N ARG A 3 -2.05 5.33 2.20
CA ARG A 3 -1.69 3.91 2.02
C ARG A 3 -2.88 3.04 2.37
N TYR A 4 -2.94 1.83 1.85
CA TYR A 4 -4.03 0.88 2.11
C TYR A 4 -3.53 -0.28 2.96
N ARG A 5 -4.34 -0.81 3.88
CA ARG A 5 -4.01 -2.02 4.64
C ARG A 5 -5.13 -3.04 4.65
N ILE A 6 -4.77 -4.31 4.88
CA ILE A 6 -5.68 -5.45 4.95
C ILE A 6 -5.63 -6.05 6.36
N ARG A 7 -6.75 -6.01 7.09
CA ARG A 7 -6.81 -6.31 8.54
C ARG A 7 -6.53 -7.77 8.94
N THR A 8 -6.67 -8.74 8.04
CA THR A 8 -6.53 -10.17 8.34
C THR A 8 -5.17 -10.78 7.97
N LYS A 9 -4.25 -9.98 7.41
CA LYS A 9 -2.83 -10.34 7.23
C LYS A 9 -1.97 -9.48 8.15
N LYS A 10 -0.68 -9.80 8.29
CA LYS A 10 0.30 -8.83 8.80
C LYS A 10 0.04 -7.51 8.09
N TYR A 11 -0.14 -6.42 8.85
CA TYR A 11 -0.60 -5.16 8.30
C TYR A 11 0.43 -4.59 7.33
N LEU A 12 0.23 -4.83 6.03
CA LEU A 12 1.07 -4.31 4.98
C LEU A 12 0.51 -2.97 4.51
N CYS A 13 1.36 -1.97 4.35
CA CYS A 13 0.98 -0.69 3.77
C CYS A 13 1.15 -0.74 2.25
N LEU A 14 0.04 -0.90 1.54
CA LEU A 14 -0.02 -1.06 0.09
C LEU A 14 -0.26 0.28 -0.62
N SER A 15 0.17 0.37 -1.88
CA SER A 15 -0.36 1.37 -2.80
C SER A 15 -1.80 0.99 -3.22
N PRO A 16 -2.59 1.94 -3.78
CA PRO A 16 -3.92 1.62 -4.30
C PRO A 16 -3.92 0.50 -5.35
N GLU A 17 -2.96 0.51 -6.29
CA GLU A 17 -2.81 -0.50 -7.35
C GLU A 17 -2.62 -1.91 -6.77
N GLU A 18 -1.87 -2.00 -5.67
CA GLU A 18 -1.55 -3.26 -4.99
C GLU A 18 -2.74 -3.80 -4.21
N ALA A 19 -3.53 -2.91 -3.60
CA ALA A 19 -4.78 -3.28 -2.97
C ALA A 19 -5.75 -3.91 -3.99
N VAL A 20 -5.77 -3.42 -5.23
CA VAL A 20 -6.63 -3.97 -6.30
C VAL A 20 -6.14 -5.34 -6.79
N THR A 21 -4.82 -5.52 -6.94
CA THR A 21 -4.21 -6.72 -7.54
C THR A 21 -4.06 -7.90 -6.58
N THR A 22 -4.12 -7.67 -5.27
CA THR A 22 -3.97 -8.72 -4.24
C THR A 22 -5.12 -9.75 -4.17
N GLY A 23 -6.16 -9.64 -5.02
CA GLY A 23 -7.17 -10.69 -5.19
C GLY A 23 -8.13 -10.83 -4.01
N ILE A 24 -8.42 -9.71 -3.31
CA ILE A 24 -9.25 -9.67 -2.10
C ILE A 24 -10.66 -10.22 -2.40
N THR A 25 -10.98 -11.38 -1.84
CA THR A 25 -12.32 -11.98 -1.89
C THR A 25 -13.17 -11.47 -0.72
N LEU A 26 -14.37 -10.97 -1.03
CA LEU A 26 -15.33 -10.25 -0.17
C LEU A 26 -15.70 -10.91 1.18
N GLY A 27 -15.30 -12.16 1.45
CA GLY A 27 -15.80 -12.94 2.58
C GLY A 27 -15.16 -12.64 3.94
N GLU A 28 -13.92 -12.14 4.01
CA GLU A 28 -13.17 -12.12 5.28
C GLU A 28 -12.25 -10.91 5.51
N GLN A 29 -12.13 -9.95 4.58
CA GLN A 29 -11.06 -8.92 4.65
C GLN A 29 -11.57 -7.51 4.37
N THR A 30 -11.39 -6.61 5.34
CA THR A 30 -11.69 -5.17 5.21
C THR A 30 -10.45 -4.43 4.72
N ILE A 31 -10.61 -3.63 3.64
CA ILE A 31 -9.58 -2.70 3.16
C ILE A 31 -9.77 -1.37 3.90
N GLU A 32 -8.69 -0.86 4.47
CA GLU A 32 -8.67 0.45 5.12
C GLU A 32 -7.67 1.37 4.41
N GLU A 33 -8.09 2.59 4.08
CA GLU A 33 -7.21 3.70 3.68
C GLU A 33 -6.70 4.40 4.94
N LEU A 34 -5.39 4.59 4.98
CA LEU A 34 -4.66 5.26 6.05
C LEU A 34 -4.11 6.58 5.53
N SER A 35 -4.48 7.67 6.18
CA SER A 35 -3.78 8.95 6.04
C SER A 35 -2.60 8.97 7.00
N LEU A 36 -1.39 9.16 6.46
CA LEU A 36 -0.13 9.05 7.17
C LEU A 36 0.65 10.37 7.12
N VAL A 37 1.30 10.70 8.23
CA VAL A 37 2.27 11.82 8.33
C VAL A 37 3.63 11.30 8.76
N SER A 38 4.70 11.73 8.09
CA SER A 38 6.07 11.39 8.51
C SER A 38 6.40 12.10 9.82
N LEU A 39 6.80 11.32 10.84
CA LEU A 39 7.16 11.88 12.15
C LEU A 39 8.55 12.52 12.14
N VAL A 40 9.31 12.36 11.06
CA VAL A 40 10.56 13.12 10.83
C VAL A 40 10.23 14.57 10.49
N GLN A 41 9.18 14.78 9.68
CA GLN A 41 8.79 16.11 9.20
C GLN A 41 7.79 16.80 10.14
N ASN A 42 6.87 16.03 10.74
CA ASN A 42 5.89 16.51 11.70
C ASN A 42 5.98 15.69 12.98
N PRO A 43 6.90 16.04 13.89
CA PRO A 43 7.02 15.35 15.17
C PRO A 43 5.79 15.64 16.03
N GLY A 44 4.81 14.73 15.98
CA GLY A 44 3.62 14.75 16.81
C GLY A 44 3.55 13.57 17.77
N PHE A 45 2.62 13.66 18.73
CA PHE A 45 2.27 12.60 19.65
C PHE A 45 0.75 12.37 19.61
N GLY A 46 0.30 11.19 20.07
CA GLY A 46 -1.13 10.90 20.20
C GLY A 46 -1.79 10.27 18.96
N TYR A 47 -1.01 9.79 17.98
CA TYR A 47 -1.55 8.98 16.89
C TYR A 47 -2.07 7.66 17.44
N HIS A 48 -3.23 7.24 16.93
CA HIS A 48 -3.88 5.99 17.31
C HIS A 48 -3.09 4.76 16.82
N GLU A 49 -2.33 4.92 15.74
CA GLU A 49 -1.48 3.88 15.16
C GLU A 49 -0.23 4.50 14.50
N TYR A 50 0.75 3.66 14.19
CA TYR A 50 2.04 4.01 13.61
C TYR A 50 2.35 3.10 12.42
N ALA A 51 3.15 3.58 11.48
CA ALA A 51 3.62 2.78 10.36
C ALA A 51 5.13 2.94 10.16
N ALA A 52 5.78 1.85 9.76
CA ALA A 52 7.13 1.87 9.20
C ALA A 52 7.01 1.78 7.69
N LEU A 53 7.47 2.80 6.98
CA LEU A 53 7.35 2.89 5.52
C LEU A 53 8.73 3.06 4.91
N ARG A 54 8.91 2.56 3.69
CA ARG A 54 10.17 2.73 2.99
C ARG A 54 10.32 4.17 2.51
N LYS A 55 11.55 4.68 2.58
CA LYS A 55 11.90 6.05 2.18
C LYS A 55 12.00 6.21 0.66
N GLU A 56 12.16 5.12 -0.07
CA GLU A 56 12.24 5.15 -1.53
C GLU A 56 10.95 5.67 -2.18
N PRO A 57 11.05 6.33 -3.35
CA PRO A 57 9.88 6.82 -4.05
C PRO A 57 9.00 5.66 -4.55
N GLU A 58 7.70 5.90 -4.65
CA GLU A 58 6.70 4.90 -5.03
C GLU A 58 7.01 4.16 -6.34
N LYS A 59 7.55 4.86 -7.34
CA LYS A 59 7.99 4.25 -8.62
C LYS A 59 9.05 3.14 -8.45
N VAL A 60 9.87 3.24 -7.41
CA VAL A 60 10.87 2.22 -7.05
C VAL A 60 10.21 1.12 -6.22
N LEU A 61 9.35 1.51 -5.28
CA LEU A 61 8.60 0.56 -4.45
C LEU A 61 7.78 -0.39 -5.30
N LEU A 62 7.02 0.11 -6.28
CA LEU A 62 6.17 -0.68 -7.19
C LEU A 62 6.92 -1.80 -7.93
N LYS A 63 8.24 -1.72 -8.07
CA LYS A 63 9.08 -2.76 -8.68
C LYS A 63 9.48 -3.87 -7.71
N MET A 64 9.31 -3.64 -6.41
CA MET A 64 9.62 -4.57 -5.33
C MET A 64 8.35 -5.32 -4.92
N PRO A 65 8.40 -6.64 -4.70
CA PRO A 65 7.29 -7.38 -4.11
C PRO A 65 6.88 -6.80 -2.75
N VAL A 66 5.58 -6.63 -2.52
CA VAL A 66 5.00 -6.05 -1.29
C VAL A 66 5.58 -6.67 -0.01
N ASN A 67 5.70 -7.99 0.02
CA ASN A 67 6.20 -8.75 1.17
C ASN A 67 7.69 -8.49 1.47
N GLU A 68 8.47 -8.02 0.49
CA GLU A 68 9.88 -7.69 0.65
C GLU A 68 10.10 -6.23 1.07
N ARG A 69 9.07 -5.39 0.94
CA ARG A 69 9.18 -3.97 1.33
C ARG A 69 9.22 -3.77 2.83
N LEU A 70 8.69 -4.72 3.60
CA LEU A 70 8.60 -4.65 5.06
C LEU A 70 7.88 -3.38 5.57
N GLU A 71 6.96 -2.85 4.77
CA GLU A 71 6.11 -1.72 5.15
C GLU A 71 4.97 -2.20 6.06
N LEU A 72 5.04 -1.86 7.35
CA LEU A 72 4.20 -2.45 8.39
C LEU A 72 3.49 -1.39 9.23
N SER A 73 2.25 -1.66 9.68
CA SER A 73 1.58 -0.85 10.72
C SER A 73 1.62 -1.50 12.10
N PHE A 74 1.63 -0.66 13.13
CA PHE A 74 1.77 -1.00 14.54
C PHE A 74 0.78 -0.18 15.37
N GLU A 75 0.11 -0.82 16.33
CA GLU A 75 -0.74 -0.12 17.29
C GLU A 75 0.09 0.67 18.31
N ASN A 76 1.29 0.18 18.62
CA ASN A 76 2.17 0.76 19.63
C ASN A 76 3.37 1.49 19.00
N ARG A 77 3.56 2.75 19.38
CA ARG A 77 4.72 3.57 18.98
C ARG A 77 6.05 2.90 19.31
N ALA A 78 6.17 2.26 20.48
CA ALA A 78 7.41 1.67 20.93
C ALA A 78 7.88 0.53 20.02
N GLU A 79 6.93 -0.27 19.53
CA GLU A 79 7.20 -1.36 18.58
C GLU A 79 7.62 -0.81 17.22
N ALA A 80 6.89 0.17 16.71
CA ALA A 80 7.22 0.84 15.45
C ALA A 80 8.63 1.47 15.49
N VAL A 81 8.96 2.17 16.59
CA VAL A 81 10.29 2.75 16.80
C VAL A 81 11.35 1.66 16.86
N ARG A 82 11.11 0.55 17.56
CA ARG A 82 12.07 -0.57 17.63
C ARG A 82 12.32 -1.17 16.26
N PHE A 83 11.26 -1.35 15.47
CA PHE A 83 11.36 -1.87 14.11
C PHE A 83 12.18 -0.94 13.21
N VAL A 84 11.84 0.36 13.18
CA VAL A 84 12.53 1.36 12.38
C VAL A 84 13.98 1.53 12.84
N LYS A 85 14.29 1.40 14.14
CA LYS A 85 15.68 1.42 14.64
C LYS A 85 16.56 0.31 14.06
N GLY A 86 15.98 -0.85 13.72
CA GLY A 86 16.69 -1.92 13.03
C GLY A 86 16.85 -1.70 11.51
N HIS A 87 16.15 -0.71 10.96
CA HIS A 87 16.02 -0.46 9.52
C HIS A 87 16.11 1.03 9.17
N THR A 88 16.86 1.81 9.96
CA THR A 88 16.84 3.28 9.90
C THR A 88 17.20 3.84 8.55
N ASP A 89 18.02 3.12 7.79
CA ASP A 89 18.51 3.56 6.49
C ASP A 89 17.45 3.41 5.40
N THR A 90 16.53 2.47 5.57
CA THR A 90 15.51 2.11 4.56
C THR A 90 14.11 2.59 4.94
N HIS A 91 13.81 2.69 6.24
CA HIS A 91 12.45 2.98 6.72
C HIS A 91 12.36 4.29 7.51
N GLU A 92 11.23 4.95 7.39
CA GLU A 92 10.82 6.06 8.23
C GLU A 92 9.60 5.71 9.08
N LEU A 93 9.46 6.40 10.21
CA LEU A 93 8.32 6.26 11.11
C LEU A 93 7.24 7.28 10.76
N CYS A 94 6.03 6.79 10.55
CA CYS A 94 4.85 7.57 10.26
C CYS A 94 3.78 7.41 11.35
N GLY A 95 3.01 8.46 11.59
CA GLY A 95 1.79 8.39 12.41
C GLY A 95 0.56 8.29 11.52
N VAL A 96 -0.41 7.46 11.90
CA VAL A 96 -1.73 7.38 11.25
C VAL A 96 -2.62 8.47 11.81
N THR A 97 -3.09 9.37 10.96
CA THR A 97 -4.00 10.47 11.33
C THR A 97 -5.46 10.12 11.13
N GLU A 98 -5.76 9.29 10.13
CA GLU A 98 -7.13 8.90 9.78
C GLU A 98 -7.13 7.50 9.19
N THR A 99 -8.19 6.74 9.50
CA THR A 99 -8.43 5.40 8.97
C THR A 99 -9.86 5.35 8.44
N ARG A 100 -10.02 4.97 7.18
CA ARG A 100 -11.33 4.86 6.54
C ARG A 100 -11.48 3.49 5.89
N ILE A 101 -12.60 2.82 6.13
CA ILE A 101 -12.94 1.61 5.38
C ILE A 101 -13.24 2.00 3.93
N VAL A 102 -12.61 1.31 2.98
CA VAL A 102 -12.76 1.58 1.55
C VAL A 102 -13.35 0.35 0.89
N LYS A 103 -14.43 0.54 0.12
CA LYS A 103 -14.96 -0.51 -0.73
C LYS A 103 -14.11 -0.63 -2.00
N ARG A 104 -14.11 -1.81 -2.61
CA ARG A 104 -13.30 -2.06 -3.81
C ARG A 104 -13.60 -1.08 -4.93
N GLU A 105 -14.85 -0.66 -5.07
CA GLU A 105 -15.30 0.27 -6.11
C GLU A 105 -14.77 1.70 -5.90
N GLU A 106 -14.32 2.04 -4.69
CA GLU A 106 -13.79 3.36 -4.33
C GLU A 106 -12.27 3.47 -4.50
N LEU A 107 -11.58 2.34 -4.77
CA LEU A 107 -10.15 2.33 -5.12
C LEU A 107 -10.00 2.88 -6.55
N HIS A 108 -10.12 4.21 -6.68
CA HIS A 108 -9.84 4.90 -7.94
C HIS A 108 -8.33 4.80 -8.24
N LEU A 109 -7.99 4.05 -9.28
CA LEU A 109 -6.71 4.17 -9.97
C LEU A 109 -6.70 5.55 -10.62
N GLU A 110 -6.07 6.54 -10.00
CA GLU A 110 -5.61 7.70 -10.77
C GLU A 110 -4.47 7.21 -11.66
N GLU A 111 -4.79 6.70 -12.84
CA GLU A 111 -3.80 6.40 -13.86
C GLU A 111 -2.98 7.68 -14.12
N PRO A 112 -1.66 7.71 -13.84
CA PRO A 112 -0.83 8.76 -14.38
C PRO A 112 -0.60 8.43 -15.85
N GLY A 113 -1.57 8.78 -16.70
CA GLY A 113 -1.34 9.02 -18.13
C GLY A 113 -1.66 7.90 -19.13
N LEU A 114 -2.72 7.11 -18.93
CA LEU A 114 -3.31 6.30 -20.02
C LEU A 114 -4.70 6.82 -20.40
N ALA A 115 -4.73 8.06 -20.89
CA ALA A 115 -5.82 8.49 -21.74
C ALA A 115 -5.80 7.66 -23.04
N GLY A 116 -6.54 6.55 -23.03
CA GLY A 116 -6.78 5.73 -24.21
C GLY A 116 -7.55 4.44 -23.87
N PRO A 117 -8.76 4.22 -24.40
CA PRO A 117 -9.62 3.06 -24.07
C PRO A 117 -9.14 1.72 -24.68
N GLY A 118 -7.82 1.50 -24.77
CA GLY A 118 -7.19 0.33 -25.41
C GLY A 118 -6.27 -0.51 -24.52
N GLY A 119 -5.74 0.04 -23.41
CA GLY A 119 -4.62 -0.59 -22.69
C GLY A 119 -4.91 -1.97 -22.10
N LEU A 120 -5.98 -2.10 -21.31
CA LEU A 120 -6.32 -3.37 -20.65
C LEU A 120 -6.89 -4.41 -21.62
N MET A 121 -7.64 -3.97 -22.64
CA MET A 121 -8.27 -4.87 -23.61
C MET A 121 -7.25 -5.45 -24.61
N ASP A 122 -6.19 -4.71 -24.95
CA ASP A 122 -5.16 -5.21 -25.86
C ASP A 122 -4.23 -6.23 -25.19
N GLU A 123 -4.01 -6.14 -23.88
CA GLU A 123 -3.29 -7.18 -23.11
C GLU A 123 -4.07 -8.50 -23.05
N LEU A 124 -5.40 -8.43 -22.89
CA LEU A 124 -6.28 -9.61 -22.93
C LEU A 124 -6.34 -10.27 -24.32
N LYS A 125 -6.25 -9.48 -25.40
CA LYS A 125 -6.21 -10.02 -26.78
C LYS A 125 -4.91 -10.75 -27.12
N MET A 126 -3.81 -10.50 -26.40
CA MET A 126 -2.56 -11.24 -26.60
C MET A 126 -2.64 -12.69 -26.10
N PHE A 127 -3.49 -12.97 -25.11
CA PHE A 127 -3.68 -14.34 -24.60
C PHE A 127 -4.62 -15.21 -25.45
N ASP A 128 -5.48 -14.60 -26.27
CA ASP A 128 -6.39 -15.32 -27.17
C ASP A 128 -5.72 -15.83 -28.47
N ARG A 129 -4.47 -15.43 -28.73
CA ARG A 129 -3.69 -15.97 -29.85
C ARG A 129 -3.07 -17.31 -29.46
N LYS A 130 -3.92 -18.35 -29.38
CA LYS A 130 -3.43 -19.74 -29.47
C LYS A 130 -2.67 -19.90 -30.79
N PRO A 131 -1.41 -20.41 -30.78
CA PRO A 131 -0.78 -20.84 -32.01
C PRO A 131 -1.60 -22.01 -32.59
N LYS A 132 -2.11 -21.83 -33.82
CA LYS A 132 -2.63 -22.94 -34.62
C LYS A 132 -1.45 -23.87 -34.95
N LYS A 133 -1.68 -25.16 -34.70
CA LYS A 133 -0.95 -26.38 -35.09
C LYS A 133 0.29 -26.21 -35.96
#